data_AF-A0A0C9WA35-F1
#
_entry.id   AF-A0A0C9WA35-F1
#
_cell.length_a   1.000
_cell.length_b   1.000
_cell.length_c   1.000
_cell.angle_alpha   90.00
_cell.angle_beta   90.00
_cell.angle_gamma   90.00
#
_symmetry.space_group_name_H-M   'P 1'
#
loop_
_entity.id
_entity.type
_entity.pdbx_description
1 polymer ?
#
loop_
_entity_poly.entity_id
_entity_poly.type
_entity_poly.pdbx_seq_one_letter_code
_entity_poly.pdbx_strand_id
1 'polypeptide(L)'
;MGLVIGGYILELSRAKEWADKRWPGAIKWRSEECTVHSDIKRHLNSLYHPKEDGSVSDDYHRCLVIPWQQDAWLFFPTAWRRDPSFTRQKHKVFRENDYARSLKADWFEPLYEELPHLKDIRFATSYDPFRTGV
;
A
#
# COMPACT_ATOMS: atom_id res chain seq x y z
N MET A 1 -6.66 11.12 -17.35
CA MET A 1 -5.25 10.78 -17.12
C MET A 1 -5.23 9.51 -16.30
N GLY A 2 -4.63 8.43 -16.82
CA GLY A 2 -4.61 7.14 -16.12
C GLY A 2 -3.50 7.11 -15.07
N LEU A 3 -3.79 6.50 -13.92
CA LEU A 3 -2.83 6.24 -12.84
C LEU A 3 -2.59 4.73 -12.77
N VAL A 4 -1.33 4.33 -12.67
CA VAL A 4 -0.97 2.93 -12.38
C VAL A 4 -0.07 2.92 -11.16
N ILE A 5 -0.31 1.99 -10.25
CA ILE A 5 0.40 1.88 -8.97
C ILE A 5 0.91 0.45 -8.81
N GLY A 6 2.18 0.30 -8.44
CA GLY A 6 2.77 -0.97 -8.03
C GLY A 6 2.96 -1.01 -6.52
N GLY A 7 2.76 -2.18 -5.92
CA GLY A 7 2.83 -2.31 -4.47
C GLY A 7 2.51 -3.70 -3.96
N TYR A 8 2.60 -3.87 -2.64
CA TYR A 8 2.29 -5.13 -1.97
C TYR A 8 0.84 -5.19 -1.57
N ILE A 9 0.27 -6.40 -1.53
CA ILE A 9 -1.12 -6.62 -1.10
C ILE A 9 -1.18 -7.60 0.04
N LEU A 10 -2.02 -7.28 1.01
CA LEU A 10 -2.26 -8.09 2.19
C LEU A 10 -3.77 -8.09 2.49
N GLU A 11 -4.33 -9.23 2.89
CA GLU A 11 -5.71 -9.28 3.40
C GLU A 11 -5.87 -8.27 4.55
N LEU A 12 -7.02 -7.58 4.65
CA LEU A 12 -7.21 -6.51 5.62
C LEU A 12 -7.04 -7.02 7.06
N SER A 13 -7.50 -8.23 7.36
CA SER A 13 -7.30 -8.90 8.65
C SER A 13 -5.83 -9.08 9.01
N ARG A 14 -5.01 -9.52 8.04
CA ARG A 14 -3.56 -9.68 8.20
C ARG A 14 -2.83 -8.35 8.26
N ALA A 15 -3.31 -7.35 7.52
CA ALA A 15 -2.79 -5.99 7.61
C ALA A 15 -3.09 -5.36 8.97
N LYS A 16 -4.25 -5.66 9.56
CA LYS A 16 -4.60 -5.34 10.96
C LYS A 16 -3.60 -5.92 11.93
N GLU A 17 -3.43 -7.25 11.88
CA GLU A 17 -2.48 -7.95 12.74
C GLU A 17 -1.04 -7.42 12.60
N TRP A 18 -0.57 -7.20 11.36
CA TRP A 18 0.74 -6.62 11.11
C TRP A 18 0.90 -5.21 11.70
N ALA A 19 -0.08 -4.31 11.48
CA ALA A 19 0.06 -2.94 11.95
C ALA A 19 -0.08 -2.84 13.47
N ASP A 20 -0.92 -3.67 14.09
CA ASP A 20 -1.09 -3.72 15.53
C ASP A 20 0.17 -4.23 16.24
N LYS A 21 0.92 -5.16 15.62
CA LYS A 21 2.25 -5.56 16.11
C LYS A 21 3.31 -4.49 15.87
N ARG A 22 3.33 -3.88 14.69
CA ARG A 22 4.36 -2.90 14.31
C ARG A 22 4.22 -1.58 15.06
N TRP A 23 2.99 -1.14 15.32
CA TRP A 23 2.68 0.08 16.06
C TRP A 23 1.53 -0.14 17.04
N PRO A 24 1.81 -0.79 18.20
CA PRO A 24 0.78 -1.15 19.17
C PRO A 24 -0.05 0.05 19.62
N GLY A 25 -1.36 0.00 19.36
CA GLY A 25 -2.32 1.04 19.75
C GLY A 25 -2.21 2.37 19.00
N ALA A 26 -1.31 2.48 18.00
CA ALA A 26 -1.12 3.73 17.25
C ALA A 26 -2.09 3.86 16.07
N ILE A 27 -2.47 2.73 15.47
CA ILE A 27 -3.26 2.71 14.24
C ILE A 27 -4.75 2.78 14.56
N LYS A 28 -5.39 3.85 14.07
CA LYS A 28 -6.84 3.98 14.14
C LYS A 28 -7.47 3.41 12.87
N TRP A 29 -7.86 2.15 12.96
CA TRP A 29 -8.66 1.50 11.92
C TRP A 29 -10.00 2.21 11.76
N ARG A 30 -10.18 2.92 10.65
CA ARG A 30 -11.49 3.48 10.28
C ARG A 30 -12.38 2.37 9.72
N SER A 31 -13.70 2.63 9.64
CA SER A 31 -14.68 1.68 9.10
C SER A 31 -14.24 1.15 7.72
N GLU A 32 -14.67 -0.08 7.41
CA GLU A 32 -14.36 -0.81 6.16
C GLU A 32 -14.79 -0.06 4.89
N GLU A 33 -15.59 1.00 5.04
CA GLU A 33 -16.06 1.90 3.99
C GLU A 33 -14.99 2.88 3.49
N CYS A 34 -13.84 3.00 4.18
CA CYS A 34 -12.77 3.88 3.74
C CYS A 34 -11.97 3.25 2.59
N THR A 35 -11.96 3.89 1.42
CA THR A 35 -11.14 3.48 0.26
C THR A 35 -9.62 3.65 0.45
N VAL A 36 -9.23 4.28 1.56
CA VAL A 36 -7.84 4.62 1.89
C VAL A 36 -7.59 4.45 3.39
N HIS A 37 -6.42 3.89 3.73
CA HIS A 37 -5.85 3.88 5.06
C HIS A 37 -4.65 4.84 5.19
N SER A 38 -4.93 6.13 5.48
CA SER A 38 -3.90 7.17 5.57
C SER A 38 -2.95 7.04 6.76
N ASP A 39 -3.40 6.37 7.83
CA ASP A 39 -2.67 6.29 9.10
C ASP A 39 -1.40 5.44 9.00
N ILE A 40 -1.55 4.19 8.52
CA ILE A 40 -0.43 3.29 8.18
C ILE A 40 0.57 3.99 7.27
N LYS A 41 0.09 4.68 6.23
CA LYS A 41 1.00 5.35 5.31
C LYS A 41 1.77 6.48 5.98
N ARG A 42 1.12 7.26 6.85
CA ARG A 42 1.76 8.32 7.63
C ARG A 42 2.90 7.74 8.47
N HIS A 43 2.65 6.64 9.17
CA HIS A 43 3.70 5.95 9.96
C HIS A 43 4.84 5.43 9.08
N LEU A 44 4.54 4.85 7.92
CA LEU A 44 5.58 4.45 6.95
C LEU A 44 6.38 5.67 6.46
N ASN A 45 5.72 6.75 6.04
CA ASN A 45 6.42 7.93 5.51
C ASN A 45 7.23 8.67 6.57
N SER A 46 6.77 8.75 7.83
CA SER A 46 7.55 9.36 8.91
C SER A 46 8.87 8.63 9.17
N LEU A 47 8.95 7.34 8.86
CA LEU A 47 10.16 6.53 9.05
C LEU A 47 11.17 6.70 7.90
N TYR A 48 10.70 6.91 6.66
CA TYR A 48 11.56 6.80 5.46
C TYR A 48 11.69 8.07 4.62
N HIS A 49 10.79 9.04 4.79
CA HIS A 49 10.82 10.31 4.04
C HIS A 49 10.38 11.51 4.89
N PRO A 50 11.07 11.82 6.01
CA PRO A 50 10.94 13.15 6.60
C PRO A 50 11.52 14.15 5.59
N LYS A 51 10.70 15.07 5.05
CA LYS A 51 11.29 16.27 4.45
C LYS A 51 11.94 17.08 5.58
N GLU A 52 12.96 17.87 5.24
CA GLU A 52 13.64 18.76 6.20
C GLU A 52 12.68 19.76 6.88
N ASP A 53 11.52 20.03 6.27
CA ASP A 53 10.46 20.88 6.82
C ASP A 53 9.38 20.12 7.63
N GLY A 54 9.55 18.81 7.84
CA GLY A 54 8.59 17.95 8.53
C GLY A 54 7.33 17.59 7.71
N SER A 55 7.23 18.03 6.45
CA SER A 55 6.12 17.64 5.58
C SER A 55 6.37 16.28 4.93
N VAL A 56 5.31 15.53 4.66
CA VAL A 56 5.36 14.20 4.02
C VAL A 56 5.00 14.39 2.54
N SER A 57 5.85 13.94 1.61
CA SER A 57 5.63 14.20 0.16
C SER A 57 4.41 13.46 -0.40
N ASP A 58 3.56 14.27 -1.06
CA ASP A 58 2.53 14.03 -2.08
C ASP A 58 1.50 12.90 -1.95
N ASP A 59 0.26 13.33 -2.20
CA ASP A 59 -1.04 12.70 -1.97
C ASP A 59 -1.31 11.30 -2.58
N TYR A 60 -0.39 10.73 -3.37
CA TYR A 60 -0.63 9.50 -4.14
C TYR A 60 -0.17 8.21 -3.46
N HIS A 61 0.37 8.30 -2.25
CA HIS A 61 0.93 7.14 -1.57
C HIS A 61 0.00 6.55 -0.51
N ARG A 62 -1.27 6.95 -0.45
CA ARG A 62 -2.27 6.42 0.48
C ARG A 62 -2.39 4.89 0.33
N CYS A 63 -2.26 4.12 1.42
CA CYS A 63 -2.56 2.69 1.39
C CYS A 63 -4.02 2.52 0.95
N LEU A 64 -4.30 1.68 -0.05
CA LEU A 64 -5.63 1.57 -0.62
C LEU A 64 -6.34 0.38 -0.01
N VAL A 65 -7.61 0.56 0.36
CA VAL A 65 -8.47 -0.57 0.72
C VAL A 65 -9.20 -0.98 -0.55
N ILE A 66 -8.92 -2.20 -1.02
CA ILE A 66 -9.48 -2.77 -2.23
C ILE A 66 -10.54 -3.78 -1.81
N PRO A 67 -11.84 -3.51 -2.04
CA PRO A 67 -12.90 -4.49 -1.83
C PRO A 67 -12.64 -5.71 -2.72
N TRP A 68 -12.65 -6.91 -2.15
CA TRP A 68 -12.43 -8.16 -2.86
C TRP A 68 -13.38 -9.25 -2.36
N GLN A 69 -14.39 -9.56 -3.16
CA GLN A 69 -15.46 -10.50 -2.80
C GLN A 69 -16.17 -10.09 -1.49
N GLN A 70 -16.08 -10.93 -0.45
CA GLN A 70 -16.65 -10.70 0.88
C GLN A 70 -15.63 -10.10 1.87
N ASP A 71 -14.42 -9.78 1.41
CA ASP A 71 -13.34 -9.24 2.24
C ASP A 71 -12.76 -7.96 1.60
N ALA A 72 -11.75 -7.37 2.24
CA ALA A 72 -11.01 -6.23 1.74
C ALA A 72 -9.51 -6.50 1.84
N TRP A 73 -8.75 -5.98 0.88
CA TRP A 73 -7.30 -6.10 0.84
C TRP A 73 -6.67 -4.73 1.02
N LEU A 74 -5.59 -4.64 1.79
CA LEU A 74 -4.79 -3.43 1.91
C LEU A 74 -3.64 -3.48 0.90
N PHE A 75 -3.58 -2.45 0.05
CA PHE A 75 -2.52 -2.23 -0.92
C PHE A 75 -1.51 -1.22 -0.38
N PHE A 76 -0.22 -1.57 -0.44
CA PHE A 76 0.92 -0.77 0.01
C PHE A 76 1.73 -0.25 -1.19
N PRO A 77 1.50 1.00 -1.63
CA PRO A 77 2.16 1.55 -2.81
C PRO A 77 3.67 1.72 -2.61
N THR A 78 4.46 1.19 -3.55
CA THR A 78 5.92 1.40 -3.63
C THR A 78 6.34 2.15 -4.90
N ALA A 79 5.50 2.16 -5.93
CA ALA A 79 5.75 2.88 -7.17
C ALA A 79 4.44 3.38 -7.79
N TRP A 80 4.49 4.49 -8.50
CA TRP A 80 3.36 5.00 -9.27
C TRP A 80 3.81 5.62 -10.58
N ARG A 81 2.91 5.66 -11.55
CA ARG A 81 3.11 6.39 -12.80
C ARG A 81 1.78 6.94 -13.30
N ARG A 82 1.80 8.19 -13.74
CA ARG A 82 0.66 8.87 -14.36
C ARG A 82 0.94 9.11 -15.82
N ASP A 83 0.00 8.74 -16.66
CA ASP A 83 0.10 8.95 -18.09
C ASP A 83 -1.32 9.05 -18.68
N PRO A 84 -1.62 10.10 -19.49
CA PRO A 84 -2.89 10.18 -20.19
C PRO A 84 -3.20 8.98 -21.10
N SER A 85 -2.17 8.29 -21.60
CA SER A 85 -2.30 7.11 -22.46
C SER A 85 -2.56 5.80 -21.72
N PHE A 86 -2.41 5.78 -20.38
CA PHE A 86 -2.77 4.60 -19.60
C PHE A 86 -4.27 4.40 -19.59
N THR A 87 -4.67 3.25 -20.10
CA THR A 87 -6.05 2.75 -20.07
C THR A 87 -6.05 1.35 -19.49
N ARG A 88 -7.20 0.84 -19.05
CA ARG A 88 -7.32 -0.55 -18.54
C ARG A 88 -6.81 -1.57 -19.56
N GLN A 89 -6.93 -1.30 -20.86
CA GLN A 89 -6.46 -2.19 -21.94
C GLN A 89 -4.97 -1.99 -22.30
N LYS A 90 -4.39 -0.83 -21.99
CA LYS A 90 -3.00 -0.47 -22.29
C LYS A 90 -2.27 -0.04 -21.01
N HIS A 91 -2.25 -0.91 -20.01
CA HIS A 91 -1.54 -0.64 -18.76
C HIS A 91 -0.15 -1.29 -18.78
N LYS A 92 0.85 -0.55 -18.30
CA LYS A 92 2.15 -1.14 -17.99
C LYS A 92 2.04 -1.83 -16.63
N VAL A 93 2.51 -3.07 -16.56
CA VAL A 93 2.58 -3.82 -15.30
C VAL A 93 3.85 -3.40 -14.56
N PHE A 94 3.74 -3.09 -13.27
CA PHE A 94 4.91 -2.95 -12.42
C PHE A 94 5.48 -4.33 -12.12
N ARG A 95 6.79 -4.46 -12.28
CA ARG A 95 7.55 -5.58 -11.73
C ARG A 95 8.16 -5.15 -10.40
N GLU A 96 8.26 -6.08 -9.46
CA GLU A 96 8.98 -5.86 -8.21
C GLU A 96 10.45 -5.57 -8.55
N ASN A 97 10.91 -4.36 -8.25
CA ASN A 97 12.28 -3.91 -8.46
C ASN A 97 13.05 -3.84 -7.13
N ASP A 98 14.34 -3.54 -7.18
CA ASP A 98 15.18 -3.49 -5.97
C ASP A 98 14.67 -2.49 -4.93
N TYR A 99 14.13 -1.36 -5.38
CA TYR A 99 13.52 -0.38 -4.48
C TYR A 99 12.28 -0.94 -3.77
N ALA A 100 11.37 -1.60 -4.50
CA ALA A 100 10.21 -2.25 -3.89
C ALA A 100 10.62 -3.38 -2.94
N ARG A 101 11.66 -4.16 -3.26
CA ARG A 101 12.21 -5.19 -2.37
C ARG A 101 12.79 -4.60 -1.09
N SER A 102 13.54 -3.51 -1.19
CA SER A 102 14.05 -2.76 -0.04
C SER A 102 12.91 -2.36 0.90
N LEU A 103 11.84 -1.78 0.34
CA LEU A 103 10.67 -1.41 1.13
C LEU A 103 9.95 -2.62 1.74
N LYS A 104 9.88 -3.77 1.04
CA LYS A 104 9.31 -5.00 1.60
C LYS A 104 10.10 -5.48 2.81
N ALA A 105 11.43 -5.50 2.69
CA ALA A 105 12.30 -5.86 3.77
C ALA A 105 12.03 -4.97 4.98
N ASP A 106 12.08 -3.66 4.77
CA ASP A 106 11.86 -2.67 5.83
C ASP A 106 10.48 -2.79 6.49
N TRP A 107 9.41 -2.99 5.71
CA TRP A 107 8.04 -2.98 6.20
C TRP A 107 7.62 -4.30 6.86
N PHE A 108 8.11 -5.44 6.37
CA PHE A 108 7.55 -6.74 6.75
C PHE A 108 8.55 -7.71 7.37
N GLU A 109 9.83 -7.69 7.00
CA GLU A 109 10.83 -8.64 7.54
C GLU A 109 10.96 -8.62 9.07
N PRO A 110 10.89 -7.46 9.77
CA PRO A 110 11.00 -7.43 11.23
C PRO A 110 9.96 -8.28 11.97
N LEU A 111 8.84 -8.63 11.31
CA LEU A 111 7.75 -9.41 11.90
C LEU A 111 7.61 -10.81 11.28
N TYR A 112 8.56 -11.28 10.47
CA TYR A 112 8.47 -12.58 9.78
C TYR A 112 8.40 -13.80 10.70
N GLU A 113 9.02 -13.74 11.87
CA GLU A 113 8.97 -14.84 12.84
C GLU A 113 7.63 -14.89 13.57
N GLU A 114 7.03 -13.72 13.85
CA GLU A 114 5.72 -13.64 14.49
C GLU A 114 4.56 -13.82 13.50
N LEU A 115 4.76 -13.39 12.25
CA LEU A 115 3.77 -13.40 11.17
C LEU A 115 4.38 -14.03 9.90
N PRO A 116 4.52 -15.37 9.85
CA PRO A 116 5.17 -16.06 8.74
C PRO A 116 4.53 -15.80 7.37
N HIS A 117 3.23 -15.52 7.34
CA HIS A 117 2.48 -15.22 6.12
C HIS A 117 2.99 -13.97 5.38
N LEU A 118 3.76 -13.10 6.05
CA LEU A 118 4.36 -11.91 5.44
C LEU A 118 5.50 -12.26 4.46
N LYS A 119 6.14 -13.43 4.61
CA LYS A 119 7.19 -13.92 3.69
C LYS A 119 6.65 -14.01 2.25
N ASP A 120 5.41 -14.47 2.13
CA ASP A 120 4.70 -14.72 0.86
C ASP A 120 3.84 -13.54 0.38
N ILE A 121 4.05 -12.34 0.93
CA ILE A 121 3.29 -11.15 0.50
C ILE A 121 3.49 -10.90 -1.00
N ARG A 122 2.37 -10.70 -1.70
CA ARG A 122 2.34 -10.58 -3.16
C ARG A 122 2.58 -9.14 -3.60
N PHE A 123 3.32 -8.98 -4.70
CA PHE A 123 3.43 -7.72 -5.41
C PHE A 123 2.39 -7.65 -6.53
N ALA A 124 1.64 -6.56 -6.63
CA ALA A 124 0.60 -6.36 -7.61
C ALA A 124 0.61 -4.97 -8.23
N THR A 125 -0.08 -4.85 -9.36
CA THR A 125 -0.33 -3.59 -10.05
C THR A 125 -1.80 -3.24 -9.96
N SER A 126 -2.12 -2.03 -9.51
CA SER A 126 -3.47 -1.46 -9.48
C SER A 126 -3.60 -0.34 -10.52
N TYR A 127 -4.72 -0.31 -11.24
CA TYR A 127 -5.04 0.71 -12.24
C TYR A 127 -6.13 1.63 -11.70
N ASP A 128 -5.85 2.93 -11.77
CA ASP A 128 -6.74 4.06 -11.48
C ASP A 128 -7.70 3.83 -10.30
N PRO A 129 -7.17 3.55 -9.10
CA PRO A 129 -7.95 3.10 -7.95
C PRO A 129 -8.96 4.14 -7.42
N PHE A 130 -8.89 5.38 -7.92
CA PHE A 130 -9.78 6.48 -7.54
C PHE A 130 -10.85 6.79 -8.59
N ARG A 131 -10.77 6.18 -9.77
CA ARG A 131 -11.80 6.27 -10.81
C ARG A 131 -12.46 4.90 -10.97
N THR A 132 -13.14 4.46 -9.92
CA THR A 132 -14.14 3.40 -10.00
C THR A 132 -15.44 3.98 -10.56
N GLY A 133 -15.39 4.41 -11.82
CA GLY A 133 -16.57 4.71 -12.61
C GLY A 133 -16.95 3.48 -13.42
N VAL A 134 -18.14 2.96 -13.15
CA VAL A 134 -18.85 1.97 -14.00
C VAL A 134 -18.98 2.51 -15.42
#